data_AF-A0A8H9XG73-F1
#
_entry.id   AF-A0A8H9XG73-F1
#
_cell.length_a   1.000
_cell.length_b   1.000
_cell.length_c   1.000
_cell.angle_alpha   90.00
_cell.angle_beta   90.00
_cell.angle_gamma   90.00
#
_symmetry.space_group_name_H-M   'P 1'
#
loop_
_entity.id
_entity.type
_entity.pdbx_description
1 polymer ?
#
loop_
_entity_poly.entity_id
_entity_poly.type
_entity_poly.pdbx_seq_one_letter_code
_entity_poly.pdbx_strand_id
1 'polypeptide(L)'
;MGVRLDWLAVRAGRRKALLDRLDLELAGEVSQEVGEGLVLATLPSGWLVLVGPHDDPAILPNIGPASEACGEGLGGQVVESVGYSRLQRYEAGRMLWSLASGASTGISERSGAPPPLPEDCATPFEAVLALSESLCGYRPGETSGLAWRRLVRRGAARPANGGGALLQRMRIELIPLLEDLGWSAPPVPKMADAGVITRELGDHRQTIWFEYASGRETYIRVHFESADAQDGDSRGELGFVGAPRKEPLPVWKRFTWKRLAELSNYPPGPADPITAALDRAREEIQVADAYLRTGAPDRRIYVTQRWPQA
;
A
#
# COMPACT_ATOMS: atom_id res chain seq x y z
N MET A 1 -13.71 -6.01 -3.60
CA MET A 1 -12.66 -7.01 -3.27
C MET A 1 -12.26 -6.73 -1.83
N GLY A 2 -12.29 -7.72 -0.95
CA GLY A 2 -11.88 -7.54 0.46
C GLY A 2 -10.41 -7.86 0.66
N VAL A 3 -9.81 -7.29 1.70
CA VAL A 3 -8.42 -7.55 2.12
C VAL A 3 -8.24 -9.02 2.51
N ARG A 4 -7.20 -9.64 1.97
CA ARG A 4 -6.79 -11.01 2.29
C ARG A 4 -5.28 -11.08 2.47
N LEU A 5 -4.80 -11.10 3.71
CA LEU A 5 -3.38 -11.04 4.03
C LEU A 5 -3.02 -11.82 5.29
N ASP A 6 -1.74 -12.16 5.41
CA ASP A 6 -1.12 -12.63 6.64
C ASP A 6 -0.09 -11.60 7.10
N TRP A 7 0.14 -11.52 8.41
CA TRP A 7 1.14 -10.62 8.97
C TRP A 7 1.83 -11.19 10.22
N LEU A 8 3.02 -10.64 10.48
CA LEU A 8 3.89 -10.99 11.60
C LEU A 8 4.57 -9.71 12.10
N ALA A 9 4.49 -9.46 13.40
CA ALA A 9 5.12 -8.32 14.05
C ALA A 9 6.14 -8.75 15.13
N VAL A 10 7.27 -8.05 15.18
CA VAL A 10 8.30 -8.17 16.23
C VAL A 10 8.77 -6.78 16.66
N ARG A 11 9.61 -6.70 17.70
CA ARG A 11 10.20 -5.41 18.11
C ARG A 11 11.13 -4.84 17.04
N ALA A 12 11.05 -3.54 16.77
CA ALA A 12 11.79 -2.89 15.67
C ALA A 12 13.30 -3.04 15.77
N GLY A 13 13.86 -3.04 16.98
CA GLY A 13 15.28 -3.28 17.24
C GLY A 13 15.78 -4.67 16.81
N ARG A 14 14.87 -5.60 16.47
CA ARG A 14 15.18 -6.98 16.05
C ARG A 14 15.08 -7.20 14.54
N ARG A 15 14.99 -6.14 13.72
CA ARG A 15 14.88 -6.23 12.25
C ARG A 15 15.88 -7.21 11.64
N LYS A 16 17.18 -7.09 11.97
CA LYS A 16 18.22 -7.96 11.43
C LYS A 16 17.98 -9.43 11.79
N ALA A 17 17.65 -9.71 13.06
CA ALA A 17 17.37 -11.06 13.52
C ALA A 17 16.16 -11.68 12.80
N LEU A 18 15.10 -10.90 12.58
CA LEU A 18 13.94 -11.34 11.80
C LEU A 18 14.32 -11.68 10.36
N LEU A 19 14.99 -10.76 9.67
CA LEU A 19 15.37 -10.94 8.27
C LEU A 19 16.33 -12.12 8.08
N ASP A 20 17.31 -12.29 8.97
CA ASP A 20 18.22 -13.43 8.96
C ASP A 20 17.47 -14.75 9.25
N ARG A 21 16.52 -14.75 10.21
CA ARG A 21 15.73 -15.94 10.57
C ARG A 21 14.83 -16.42 9.44
N LEU A 22 14.27 -15.50 8.66
CA LEU A 22 13.37 -15.77 7.55
C LEU A 22 14.11 -15.84 6.20
N ASP A 23 15.43 -15.67 6.19
CA ASP A 23 16.23 -15.60 4.97
C ASP A 23 15.69 -14.58 3.95
N LEU A 24 15.41 -13.37 4.44
CA LEU A 24 14.86 -12.26 3.66
C LEU A 24 15.87 -11.10 3.58
N GLU A 25 15.81 -10.36 2.47
CA GLU A 25 16.54 -9.10 2.29
C GLU A 25 15.64 -8.00 1.72
N LEU A 26 16.04 -6.74 1.95
CA LEU A 26 15.33 -5.57 1.42
C LEU A 26 15.57 -5.45 -0.09
N ALA A 27 14.49 -5.29 -0.84
CA ALA A 27 14.50 -5.27 -2.31
C ALA A 27 13.97 -3.97 -2.92
N GLY A 28 13.21 -3.16 -2.17
CA GLY A 28 12.61 -1.95 -2.72
C GLY A 28 11.70 -1.21 -1.74
N GLU A 29 10.96 -0.25 -2.28
CA GLU A 29 9.98 0.60 -1.61
C GLU A 29 8.63 0.43 -2.27
N VAL A 30 7.55 0.43 -1.47
CA VAL A 30 6.18 0.39 -1.97
C VAL A 30 5.30 1.33 -1.15
N SER A 31 4.22 1.84 -1.73
CA SER A 31 3.26 2.72 -1.04
C SER A 31 2.21 1.96 -0.25
N GLN A 32 2.02 0.67 -0.51
CA GLN A 32 0.92 -0.13 0.04
C GLN A 32 1.43 -1.46 0.58
N GLU A 33 0.76 -1.96 1.62
CA GLU A 33 1.05 -3.27 2.20
C GLU A 33 0.42 -4.43 1.41
N VAL A 34 -0.64 -4.13 0.68
CA VAL A 34 -1.41 -5.10 -0.11
C VAL A 34 -0.87 -5.07 -1.54
N GLY A 35 -0.39 -6.20 -2.04
CA GLY A 35 0.18 -6.33 -3.38
C GLY A 35 0.90 -7.65 -3.61
N GLU A 36 1.79 -7.68 -4.61
CA GLU A 36 2.57 -8.88 -4.92
C GLU A 36 3.80 -9.03 -4.01
N GLY A 37 3.65 -9.84 -2.96
CA GLY A 37 4.76 -10.38 -2.17
C GLY A 37 4.93 -9.75 -0.78
N LEU A 38 6.09 -10.00 -0.19
CA LEU A 38 6.38 -9.62 1.20
C LEU A 38 6.81 -8.16 1.32
N VAL A 39 6.25 -7.48 2.31
CA VAL A 39 6.52 -6.07 2.61
C VAL A 39 6.70 -5.85 4.10
N LEU A 40 7.48 -4.84 4.46
CA LEU A 40 7.92 -4.59 5.83
C LEU A 40 7.82 -3.10 6.16
N ALA A 41 7.20 -2.76 7.29
CA ALA A 41 7.17 -1.39 7.81
C ALA A 41 7.55 -1.34 9.29
N THR A 42 8.18 -0.23 9.69
CA THR A 42 8.41 0.09 11.11
C THR A 42 7.31 1.03 11.58
N LEU A 43 6.62 0.65 12.65
CA LEU A 43 5.51 1.38 13.21
C LEU A 43 5.98 2.40 14.27
N PRO A 44 5.23 3.51 14.47
CA PRO A 44 5.51 4.48 15.54
C PRO A 44 5.54 3.87 16.94
N SER A 45 4.79 2.77 17.15
CA SER A 45 4.73 1.99 18.38
C SER A 45 6.04 1.24 18.74
N GLY A 46 7.06 1.29 17.88
CA GLY A 46 8.32 0.57 18.06
C GLY A 46 8.26 -0.91 17.61
N TRP A 47 7.22 -1.27 16.86
CA TRP A 47 7.08 -2.58 16.23
C TRP A 47 7.54 -2.55 14.77
N LEU A 48 7.91 -3.72 14.27
CA LEU A 48 8.22 -3.98 12.88
C LEU A 48 7.24 -5.04 12.39
N VAL A 49 6.49 -4.72 11.34
CA VAL A 49 5.45 -5.59 10.79
C VAL A 49 5.84 -6.04 9.39
N LEU A 50 5.86 -7.34 9.21
CA LEU A 50 5.95 -8.06 7.95
C LEU A 50 4.54 -8.42 7.51
N VAL A 51 4.18 -8.10 6.28
CA VAL A 51 2.89 -8.41 5.65
C VAL A 51 3.15 -9.14 4.35
N GLY A 52 2.23 -10.01 3.97
CA GLY A 52 2.28 -10.72 2.71
C GLY A 52 0.92 -11.23 2.28
N PRO A 53 0.85 -11.80 1.07
CA PRO A 53 -0.35 -12.48 0.60
C PRO A 53 -0.78 -13.53 1.62
N HIS A 54 -2.07 -13.73 1.73
CA HIS A 54 -2.56 -14.80 2.57
C HIS A 54 -2.10 -16.17 2.09
N ASP A 55 -1.84 -17.07 3.04
CA ASP A 55 -1.19 -18.36 2.87
C ASP A 55 0.29 -18.23 2.44
N ASP A 56 0.94 -17.07 2.59
CA ASP A 56 2.37 -16.94 2.34
C ASP A 56 3.15 -17.76 3.39
N PRO A 57 3.95 -18.76 2.96
CA PRO A 57 4.65 -19.65 3.87
C PRO A 57 5.71 -18.93 4.72
N ALA A 58 6.07 -17.68 4.42
CA ALA A 58 7.00 -16.88 5.19
C ALA A 58 6.40 -16.26 6.47
N ILE A 59 5.07 -16.29 6.65
CA ILE A 59 4.41 -15.53 7.72
C ILE A 59 3.87 -16.43 8.84
N LEU A 60 2.65 -16.98 8.71
CA LEU A 60 1.98 -17.67 9.82
C LEU A 60 2.80 -18.83 10.42
N PRO A 61 3.42 -19.73 9.63
CA PRO A 61 4.24 -20.80 10.18
C PRO A 61 5.51 -20.30 10.91
N ASN A 62 5.89 -19.04 10.66
CA ASN A 62 7.13 -18.46 11.15
C ASN A 62 6.95 -17.49 12.33
N ILE A 63 5.74 -17.28 12.86
CA ILE A 63 5.54 -16.40 14.04
C ILE A 63 6.31 -16.95 15.25
N GLY A 64 6.21 -18.25 15.52
CA GLY A 64 6.99 -18.94 16.56
C GLY A 64 8.50 -18.81 16.33
N PRO A 65 9.03 -19.32 15.21
CA PRO A 65 10.43 -19.12 14.80
C PRO A 65 10.97 -17.68 14.89
N ALA A 66 10.16 -16.69 14.51
CA ALA A 66 10.52 -15.28 14.61
C ALA A 66 10.58 -14.82 16.07
N SER A 67 9.62 -15.24 16.91
CA SER A 67 9.64 -14.95 18.34
C SER A 67 10.84 -15.59 19.06
N GLU A 68 11.32 -16.76 18.62
CA GLU A 68 12.54 -17.37 19.15
C GLU A 68 13.78 -16.48 18.88
N ALA A 69 13.88 -15.95 17.66
CA ALA A 69 14.98 -15.06 17.28
C ALA A 69 14.85 -13.62 17.84
N CYS A 70 13.62 -13.15 18.06
CA CYS A 70 13.32 -11.75 18.39
C CYS A 70 12.83 -11.53 19.84
N GLY A 71 12.60 -12.59 20.60
CA GLY A 71 12.00 -12.60 21.94
C GLY A 71 10.48 -12.73 21.91
N GLU A 72 9.80 -11.79 21.26
CA GLU A 72 8.34 -11.72 21.16
C GLU A 72 7.90 -11.66 19.69
N GLY A 73 6.80 -12.33 19.37
CA GLY A 73 6.14 -12.29 18.07
C GLY A 73 4.63 -12.18 18.21
N LEU A 74 4.04 -11.26 17.46
CA LEU A 74 2.60 -11.20 17.20
C LEU A 74 2.38 -11.54 15.73
N GLY A 75 1.20 -12.03 15.38
CA GLY A 75 0.88 -12.24 13.98
C GLY A 75 -0.51 -12.81 13.81
N GLY A 76 -0.94 -12.89 12.57
CA GLY A 76 -2.32 -13.21 12.29
C GLY A 76 -2.63 -13.22 10.81
N GLN A 77 -3.90 -13.41 10.52
CA GLN A 77 -4.44 -13.37 9.17
C GLN A 77 -5.76 -12.65 9.16
N VAL A 78 -6.08 -12.05 8.01
CA VAL A 78 -7.35 -11.38 7.76
C VAL A 78 -7.87 -11.84 6.41
N VAL A 79 -9.17 -12.18 6.38
CA VAL A 79 -9.91 -12.52 5.17
C VAL A 79 -11.26 -11.80 5.25
N GLU A 80 -11.32 -10.56 4.77
CA GLU A 80 -12.52 -9.71 4.85
C GLU A 80 -13.72 -10.31 4.12
N SER A 81 -13.51 -11.01 3.01
CA SER A 81 -14.60 -11.58 2.20
C SER A 81 -15.47 -12.59 2.96
N VAL A 82 -14.95 -13.16 4.05
CA VAL A 82 -15.68 -14.06 4.95
C VAL A 82 -15.72 -13.51 6.40
N GLY A 83 -15.28 -12.27 6.59
CA GLY A 83 -15.10 -11.60 7.88
C GLY A 83 -14.36 -12.47 8.89
N TYR A 84 -13.22 -13.03 8.48
CA TYR A 84 -12.36 -13.82 9.35
C TYR A 84 -11.12 -13.02 9.77
N SER A 85 -10.82 -13.00 11.06
CA SER A 85 -9.61 -12.40 11.61
C SER A 85 -9.00 -13.31 12.67
N ARG A 86 -7.68 -13.42 12.68
CA ARG A 86 -6.92 -14.17 13.68
C ARG A 86 -5.79 -13.32 14.21
N LEU A 87 -5.51 -13.48 15.50
CA LEU A 87 -4.38 -12.91 16.19
C LEU A 87 -3.76 -13.94 17.12
N GLN A 88 -2.44 -14.05 17.10
CA GLN A 88 -1.66 -14.98 17.90
C GLN A 88 -0.50 -14.26 18.54
N ARG A 89 -0.13 -14.68 19.74
CA ARG A 89 1.09 -14.23 20.43
C ARG A 89 1.99 -15.39 20.75
N TYR A 90 3.27 -15.18 20.46
CA TYR A 90 4.35 -16.10 20.74
C TYR A 90 5.44 -15.41 21.55
N GLU A 91 6.08 -16.19 22.41
CA GLU A 91 7.27 -15.79 23.15
C GLU A 91 8.27 -16.94 23.11
N ALA A 92 9.51 -16.65 22.70
CA ALA A 92 10.60 -17.61 22.61
C ALA A 92 10.22 -18.94 21.89
N GLY A 93 9.47 -18.85 20.79
CA GLY A 93 9.04 -20.01 19.99
C GLY A 93 7.73 -20.67 20.45
N ARG A 94 7.21 -20.33 21.63
CA ARG A 94 6.00 -20.93 22.18
C ARG A 94 4.78 -20.02 22.00
N MET A 95 3.69 -20.59 21.50
CA MET A 95 2.40 -19.87 21.46
C MET A 95 1.87 -19.68 22.88
N LEU A 96 1.65 -18.43 23.28
CA LEU A 96 1.05 -18.08 24.57
C LEU A 96 -0.48 -18.10 24.48
N TRP A 97 -1.01 -17.53 23.41
CA TRP A 97 -2.45 -17.51 23.14
C TRP A 97 -2.75 -17.30 21.66
N SER A 98 -3.98 -17.65 21.28
CA SER A 98 -4.55 -17.48 19.95
C SER A 98 -6.01 -17.05 20.10
N LEU A 99 -6.44 -16.13 19.25
CA LEU A 99 -7.80 -15.66 19.17
C LEU A 99 -8.19 -15.58 17.69
N ALA A 100 -9.31 -16.18 17.30
CA ALA A 100 -9.85 -16.04 15.95
C ALA A 100 -11.35 -15.76 16.00
N SER A 101 -11.81 -14.99 15.01
CA SER A 101 -13.20 -14.69 14.78
C SER A 101 -13.59 -15.00 13.35
N GLY A 102 -14.84 -15.45 13.16
CA GLY A 102 -15.51 -15.47 11.85
C GLY A 102 -16.85 -14.73 11.93
N ALA A 103 -17.21 -14.02 10.87
CA ALA A 103 -18.42 -13.18 10.84
C ALA A 103 -19.71 -13.94 11.15
N SER A 104 -19.80 -15.22 10.79
CA SER A 104 -21.00 -16.05 11.01
C SER A 104 -21.03 -16.77 12.36
N THR A 105 -19.91 -16.89 13.07
CA THR A 105 -19.79 -17.74 14.27
C THR A 105 -19.29 -17.00 15.51
N GLY A 106 -18.94 -15.72 15.41
CA GLY A 106 -18.38 -14.95 16.51
C GLY A 106 -16.91 -15.31 16.76
N ILE A 107 -16.54 -15.54 18.02
CA ILE A 107 -15.19 -16.03 18.36
C ILE A 107 -15.14 -17.54 18.11
N SER A 108 -14.43 -17.94 17.06
CA SER A 108 -14.33 -19.32 16.60
C SER A 108 -13.16 -20.08 17.22
N GLU A 109 -12.11 -19.37 17.68
CA GLU A 109 -10.96 -19.96 18.35
C GLU A 109 -10.52 -19.09 19.53
N ARG A 110 -10.32 -19.71 20.69
CA ARG A 110 -9.67 -19.08 21.85
C ARG A 110 -8.77 -20.12 22.53
N SER A 111 -7.48 -19.85 22.56
CA SER A 111 -6.48 -20.69 23.22
C SER A 111 -5.59 -19.84 24.12
N GLY A 112 -5.20 -20.38 25.27
CA GLY A 112 -4.43 -19.65 26.29
C GLY A 112 -5.24 -18.55 26.96
N ALA A 113 -4.56 -17.48 27.37
CA ALA A 113 -5.15 -16.31 28.02
C ALA A 113 -4.95 -15.05 27.16
N PRO A 114 -5.73 -14.87 26.08
CA PRO A 114 -5.66 -13.64 25.29
C PRO A 114 -6.14 -12.44 26.12
N PRO A 115 -5.65 -11.22 25.81
CA PRO A 115 -6.17 -9.99 26.41
C PRO A 115 -7.68 -9.82 26.15
N PRO A 116 -8.38 -9.02 26.97
CA PRO A 116 -9.77 -8.67 26.70
C PRO A 116 -9.92 -7.97 25.35
N LEU A 117 -11.04 -8.25 24.68
CA LEU A 117 -11.38 -7.58 23.42
C LEU A 117 -11.92 -6.17 23.71
N PRO A 118 -11.65 -5.18 22.84
CA PRO A 118 -12.30 -3.88 22.91
C PRO A 118 -13.83 -4.01 22.81
N GLU A 119 -14.56 -3.31 23.69
CA GLU A 119 -16.02 -3.43 23.80
C GLU A 119 -16.78 -2.62 22.74
N ASP A 120 -16.16 -1.57 22.19
CA ASP A 120 -16.79 -0.63 21.25
C ASP A 120 -16.77 -1.10 19.77
N CYS A 121 -16.52 -2.38 19.52
CA CYS A 121 -16.40 -2.92 18.17
C CYS A 121 -17.72 -3.51 17.67
N ALA A 122 -18.15 -3.11 16.47
CA ALA A 122 -19.42 -3.53 15.87
C ALA A 122 -19.51 -5.05 15.63
N THR A 123 -18.38 -5.72 15.45
CA THR A 123 -18.33 -7.18 15.25
C THR A 123 -17.13 -7.81 15.99
N PRO A 124 -17.20 -9.11 16.33
CA PRO A 124 -16.04 -9.84 16.85
C PRO A 124 -14.84 -9.84 15.89
N PHE A 125 -15.09 -9.78 14.58
CA PHE A 125 -14.06 -9.62 13.56
C PHE A 125 -13.27 -8.31 13.77
N GLU A 126 -13.98 -7.18 13.89
CA GLU A 126 -13.39 -5.86 14.14
C GLU A 126 -12.68 -5.80 15.50
N ALA A 127 -13.22 -6.47 16.52
CA ALA A 127 -12.63 -6.49 17.86
C ALA A 127 -11.23 -7.12 17.86
N VAL A 128 -11.01 -8.18 17.07
CA VAL A 128 -9.69 -8.81 16.92
C VAL A 128 -8.71 -7.89 16.18
N LEU A 129 -9.16 -7.14 15.17
CA LEU A 129 -8.33 -6.16 14.46
C LEU A 129 -7.94 -5.00 15.39
N ALA A 130 -8.90 -4.47 16.15
CA ALA A 130 -8.65 -3.42 17.14
C ALA A 130 -7.71 -3.90 18.27
N LEU A 131 -7.79 -5.18 18.67
CA LEU A 131 -6.85 -5.75 19.61
C LEU A 131 -5.42 -5.78 19.03
N SER A 132 -5.24 -6.14 17.76
CA SER A 132 -3.93 -6.06 17.08
C SER A 132 -3.35 -4.65 17.13
N GLU A 133 -4.18 -3.67 16.79
CA GLU A 133 -3.84 -2.25 16.79
C GLU A 133 -3.42 -1.76 18.18
N SER A 134 -4.17 -2.12 19.23
CA SER A 134 -3.82 -1.72 20.59
C SER A 134 -2.53 -2.38 21.12
N LEU A 135 -2.20 -3.60 20.67
CA LEU A 135 -1.00 -4.32 21.12
C LEU A 135 0.27 -3.85 20.42
N CYS A 136 0.21 -3.62 19.11
CA CYS A 136 1.40 -3.33 18.31
C CYS A 136 1.29 -2.10 17.41
N GLY A 137 0.19 -1.38 17.41
CA GLY A 137 -0.06 -0.22 16.55
C GLY A 137 -0.34 -0.60 15.09
N TYR A 138 -0.62 -1.88 14.81
CA TYR A 138 -0.92 -2.36 13.47
C TYR A 138 -2.37 -2.79 13.35
N ARG A 139 -3.11 -2.18 12.43
CA ARG A 139 -4.40 -2.65 11.97
C ARG A 139 -4.25 -3.25 10.57
N PRO A 140 -4.46 -4.56 10.39
CA PRO A 140 -4.43 -5.17 9.06
C PRO A 140 -5.38 -4.50 8.07
N GLY A 141 -4.91 -4.17 6.88
CA GLY A 141 -5.66 -3.43 5.86
C GLY A 141 -5.46 -1.91 5.93
N GLU A 142 -4.84 -1.40 7.00
CA GLU A 142 -4.52 0.02 7.12
C GLU A 142 -3.22 0.34 6.36
N THR A 143 -3.40 0.87 5.15
CA THR A 143 -2.29 1.21 4.24
C THR A 143 -1.70 2.59 4.49
N SER A 144 -2.36 3.45 5.26
CA SER A 144 -2.07 4.87 5.36
C SER A 144 -0.84 5.19 6.21
N GLY A 145 0.08 5.95 5.62
CA GLY A 145 1.12 6.67 6.36
C GLY A 145 2.34 5.88 6.82
N LEU A 146 2.47 4.63 6.38
CA LEU A 146 3.62 3.77 6.67
C LEU A 146 4.60 3.71 5.48
N ALA A 147 5.89 3.68 5.78
CA ALA A 147 6.95 3.56 4.78
C ALA A 147 7.29 2.09 4.53
N TRP A 148 6.56 1.46 3.61
CA TRP A 148 6.71 0.04 3.30
C TRP A 148 7.96 -0.25 2.47
N ARG A 149 8.62 -1.36 2.81
CA ARG A 149 9.80 -1.89 2.12
C ARG A 149 9.48 -3.26 1.55
N ARG A 150 9.73 -3.46 0.26
CA ARG A 150 9.59 -4.78 -0.37
C ARG A 150 10.72 -5.70 0.08
N LEU A 151 10.40 -6.97 0.30
CA LEU A 151 11.34 -8.02 0.64
C LEU A 151 11.42 -9.10 -0.44
N VAL A 152 12.57 -9.75 -0.53
CA VAL A 152 12.79 -10.97 -1.33
C VAL A 152 13.57 -11.99 -0.52
N ARG A 153 13.54 -13.26 -0.95
CA ARG A 153 14.42 -14.29 -0.39
C ARG A 153 15.87 -13.97 -0.73
N ARG A 154 16.78 -14.23 0.21
CA ARG A 154 18.21 -14.03 -0.02
C ARG A 154 18.67 -14.91 -1.19
N GLY A 155 19.51 -14.35 -2.05
CA GLY A 155 20.02 -15.05 -3.23
C GLY A 155 19.02 -15.15 -4.40
N ALA A 156 17.80 -14.62 -4.27
CA ALA A 156 16.94 -14.39 -5.43
C ALA A 156 17.58 -13.38 -6.39
N ALA A 157 17.29 -13.51 -7.68
CA ALA A 157 17.76 -12.56 -8.69
C ALA A 157 17.35 -11.14 -8.29
N ARG A 158 18.34 -10.27 -8.06
CA ARG A 158 18.08 -8.89 -7.66
C ARG A 158 17.45 -8.13 -8.84
N PRO A 159 16.41 -7.33 -8.59
CA PRO A 159 16.09 -6.26 -9.52
C PRO A 159 17.31 -5.35 -9.66
N ALA A 160 17.63 -4.91 -10.88
CA ALA A 160 18.84 -4.14 -11.19
C ALA A 160 18.98 -2.81 -10.40
N ASN A 161 17.90 -2.35 -9.76
CA ASN A 161 17.85 -1.08 -9.05
C ASN A 161 17.74 -1.35 -7.55
N GLY A 162 18.90 -1.35 -6.89
CA GLY A 162 19.03 -1.48 -5.44
C GLY A 162 18.16 -0.48 -4.68
N GLY A 163 17.53 -0.97 -3.61
CA GLY A 163 16.46 -0.27 -2.90
C GLY A 163 16.86 1.00 -2.17
N GLY A 164 15.89 1.92 -2.06
CA GLY A 164 15.89 3.03 -1.10
C GLY A 164 15.87 4.44 -1.67
N ALA A 165 15.94 4.61 -3.00
CA ALA A 165 16.06 5.93 -3.62
C ALA A 165 14.75 6.51 -4.16
N LEU A 166 13.69 5.71 -4.39
CA LEU A 166 12.51 6.19 -5.10
C LEU A 166 11.77 7.24 -4.26
N LEU A 167 11.42 6.92 -3.01
CA LEU A 167 10.67 7.83 -2.15
C LEU A 167 11.44 9.11 -1.86
N GLN A 168 12.76 9.00 -1.65
CA GLN A 168 13.62 10.17 -1.44
C GLN A 168 13.67 11.05 -2.70
N ARG A 169 13.84 10.44 -3.88
CA ARG A 169 13.84 11.18 -5.15
C ARG A 169 12.49 11.81 -5.45
N MET A 170 11.38 11.11 -5.18
CA MET A 170 10.03 11.69 -5.29
C MET A 170 9.89 12.95 -4.44
N ARG A 171 10.38 12.92 -3.20
CA ARG A 171 10.35 14.11 -2.32
C ARG A 171 11.20 15.26 -2.85
N ILE A 172 12.39 14.96 -3.38
CA ILE A 172 13.30 15.98 -3.93
C ILE A 172 12.78 16.56 -5.25
N GLU A 173 12.13 15.74 -6.08
CA GLU A 173 11.82 16.09 -7.48
C GLU A 173 10.35 16.47 -7.70
N LEU A 174 9.41 15.89 -6.98
CA LEU A 174 7.97 16.10 -7.20
C LEU A 174 7.36 17.12 -6.24
N ILE A 175 7.84 17.22 -4.99
CA ILE A 175 7.32 18.21 -4.03
C ILE A 175 7.60 19.64 -4.47
N PRO A 176 8.82 20.02 -4.89
CA PRO A 176 9.06 21.38 -5.39
C PRO A 176 8.21 21.71 -6.62
N LEU A 177 8.03 20.75 -7.54
CA LEU A 177 7.14 20.93 -8.69
C LEU A 177 5.69 21.21 -8.26
N LEU A 178 5.19 20.50 -7.25
CA LEU A 178 3.85 20.73 -6.71
C LEU A 178 3.75 22.09 -6.01
N GLU A 179 4.76 22.48 -5.23
CA GLU A 179 4.82 23.80 -4.59
C GLU A 179 4.80 24.94 -5.64
N ASP A 180 5.56 24.80 -6.73
CA ASP A 180 5.55 25.74 -7.86
C ASP A 180 4.16 25.83 -8.53
N LEU A 181 3.40 24.74 -8.53
CA LEU A 181 2.01 24.68 -9.02
C LEU A 181 0.98 25.13 -7.97
N GLY A 182 1.42 25.64 -6.82
CA GLY A 182 0.57 26.21 -5.77
C GLY A 182 -0.03 25.18 -4.80
N TRP A 183 0.53 23.98 -4.73
CA TRP A 183 0.17 22.99 -3.71
C TRP A 183 0.94 23.25 -2.41
N SER A 184 0.36 22.84 -1.28
CA SER A 184 0.95 22.93 0.04
C SER A 184 1.22 21.53 0.60
N ALA A 185 2.39 21.34 1.19
CA ALA A 185 2.80 20.08 1.81
C ALA A 185 3.55 20.36 3.13
N PRO A 186 3.48 19.46 4.13
CA PRO A 186 4.34 19.55 5.30
C PRO A 186 5.81 19.25 4.93
N PRO A 187 6.80 19.58 5.78
CA PRO A 187 8.23 19.40 5.47
C PRO A 187 8.64 17.96 5.09
N VAL A 188 7.93 16.98 5.63
CA VAL A 188 8.13 15.56 5.29
C VAL A 188 6.76 14.96 4.95
N PRO A 189 6.31 15.10 3.69
CA PRO A 189 5.00 14.59 3.31
C PRO A 189 5.00 13.06 3.24
N LYS A 190 3.88 12.49 3.68
CA LYS A 190 3.52 11.10 3.43
C LYS A 190 2.96 11.02 2.01
N MET A 191 3.79 10.59 1.07
CA MET A 191 3.48 10.68 -0.37
C MET A 191 2.26 9.84 -0.78
N ALA A 192 1.92 8.79 -0.03
CA ALA A 192 0.83 7.86 -0.36
C ALA A 192 -0.53 8.25 0.23
N ASP A 193 -0.57 9.28 1.08
CA ASP A 193 -1.76 9.61 1.88
C ASP A 193 -2.53 10.76 1.23
N ALA A 194 -3.80 10.52 0.91
CA ALA A 194 -4.72 11.59 0.54
C ALA A 194 -4.88 12.60 1.70
N GLY A 195 -5.05 13.88 1.37
CA GLY A 195 -5.22 14.97 2.33
C GLY A 195 -3.92 15.55 2.90
N VAL A 196 -2.76 14.99 2.58
CA VAL A 196 -1.45 15.49 3.06
C VAL A 196 -0.88 16.59 2.17
N ILE A 197 -0.97 16.42 0.85
CA ILE A 197 -0.59 17.45 -0.12
C ILE A 197 -1.90 18.03 -0.64
N THR A 198 -2.13 19.31 -0.36
CA THR A 198 -3.43 19.94 -0.57
C THR A 198 -3.31 21.28 -1.28
N ARG A 199 -4.43 21.72 -1.85
CA ARG A 199 -4.58 23.06 -2.41
C ARG A 199 -6.02 23.49 -2.29
N GLU A 200 -6.24 24.75 -1.94
CA GLU A 200 -7.54 25.40 -2.07
C GLU A 200 -7.58 26.14 -3.41
N LEU A 201 -8.61 25.87 -4.22
CA LEU A 201 -8.80 26.51 -5.52
C LEU A 201 -10.28 26.88 -5.72
N GLY A 202 -10.60 28.16 -5.57
CA GLY A 202 -11.99 28.62 -5.54
C GLY A 202 -12.70 28.04 -4.31
N ASP A 203 -13.86 27.41 -4.53
CA ASP A 203 -14.65 26.75 -3.49
C ASP A 203 -14.30 25.26 -3.33
N HIS A 204 -13.21 24.79 -3.94
CA HIS A 204 -12.79 23.39 -3.89
C HIS A 204 -11.50 23.20 -3.08
N ARG A 205 -11.54 22.21 -2.20
CA ARG A 205 -10.36 21.62 -1.58
C ARG A 205 -9.88 20.45 -2.43
N GLN A 206 -8.65 20.53 -2.88
CA GLN A 206 -8.00 19.53 -3.72
C GLN A 206 -6.90 18.81 -2.94
N THR A 207 -6.70 17.54 -3.22
CA THR A 207 -5.55 16.78 -2.74
C THR A 207 -4.96 15.88 -3.82
N ILE A 208 -3.64 15.65 -3.73
CA ILE A 208 -2.88 14.80 -4.66
C ILE A 208 -1.99 13.85 -3.86
N TRP A 209 -1.86 12.61 -4.30
CA TRP A 209 -1.01 11.61 -3.67
C TRP A 209 -0.50 10.59 -4.69
N PHE A 210 0.40 9.72 -4.25
CA PHE A 210 1.19 8.86 -5.11
C PHE A 210 1.10 7.40 -4.69
N GLU A 211 0.69 6.55 -5.63
CA GLU A 211 0.88 5.11 -5.54
C GLU A 211 2.21 4.77 -6.21
N TYR A 212 3.11 4.07 -5.53
CA TYR A 212 4.45 3.81 -6.05
C TYR A 212 5.01 2.46 -5.63
N ALA A 213 5.89 1.93 -6.47
CA ALA A 213 6.69 0.75 -6.17
C ALA A 213 8.08 0.86 -6.82
N SER A 214 9.07 0.20 -6.23
CA SER A 214 10.40 -0.03 -6.82
C SER A 214 10.86 -1.47 -6.59
N GLY A 215 11.72 -1.95 -7.50
CA GLY A 215 12.26 -3.31 -7.48
C GLY A 215 11.97 -4.00 -8.80
N ARG A 216 11.24 -5.13 -8.77
CA ARG A 216 10.85 -5.89 -9.98
C ARG A 216 10.05 -5.04 -10.96
N GLU A 217 9.14 -4.23 -10.42
CA GLU A 217 8.43 -3.18 -11.14
C GLU A 217 8.76 -1.85 -10.46
N THR A 218 8.95 -0.81 -11.28
CA THR A 218 9.16 0.55 -10.79
C THR A 218 8.13 1.45 -11.44
N TYR A 219 7.29 2.08 -10.62
CA TYR A 219 6.26 2.99 -11.09
C TYR A 219 5.94 4.04 -10.02
N ILE A 220 5.39 5.16 -10.49
CA ILE A 220 4.71 6.18 -9.69
C ILE A 220 3.42 6.46 -10.47
N ARG A 221 2.27 6.45 -9.78
CA ARG A 221 0.97 6.79 -10.33
C ARG A 221 0.38 7.94 -9.52
N VAL A 222 -0.07 8.97 -10.22
CA VAL A 222 -0.62 10.19 -9.61
C VAL A 222 -2.13 10.03 -9.40
N HIS A 223 -2.56 10.13 -8.16
CA HIS A 223 -3.97 10.15 -7.76
C HIS A 223 -4.35 11.55 -7.30
N PHE A 224 -5.61 11.91 -7.48
CA PHE A 224 -6.15 13.19 -7.08
C PHE A 224 -7.59 13.09 -6.59
N GLU A 225 -7.97 14.06 -5.78
CA GLU A 225 -9.33 14.28 -5.34
C GLU A 225 -9.62 15.79 -5.30
N SER A 226 -10.84 16.16 -5.65
CA SER A 226 -11.36 17.52 -5.56
C SER A 226 -12.73 17.46 -4.91
N ALA A 227 -12.91 18.12 -3.77
CA ALA A 227 -14.15 18.18 -3.02
C ALA A 227 -14.58 19.62 -2.74
N ASP A 228 -15.87 19.90 -2.65
CA ASP A 228 -16.38 21.22 -2.24
C ASP A 228 -15.99 21.54 -0.79
N ALA A 229 -15.39 22.71 -0.56
CA ALA A 229 -14.87 23.13 0.73
C ALA A 229 -15.96 23.39 1.79
N GLN A 230 -17.22 23.61 1.38
CA GLN A 230 -18.31 24.00 2.28
C GLN A 230 -19.20 22.84 2.77
N ASP A 231 -19.22 21.69 2.09
CA ASP A 231 -20.28 20.68 2.25
C ASP A 231 -19.80 19.30 2.74
N GLY A 232 -18.54 19.14 3.14
CA GLY A 232 -17.99 17.90 3.71
C GLY A 232 -18.26 16.66 2.84
N ASP A 233 -17.33 16.30 1.94
CA ASP A 233 -17.31 15.13 1.05
C ASP A 233 -18.58 14.85 0.19
N SER A 234 -19.60 15.70 0.27
CA SER A 234 -20.89 15.47 -0.39
C SER A 234 -20.86 15.72 -1.90
N ARG A 235 -19.83 16.42 -2.39
CA ARG A 235 -19.63 16.80 -3.80
C ARG A 235 -18.15 16.78 -4.16
N GLY A 236 -17.81 16.16 -5.29
CA GLY A 236 -16.43 16.09 -5.75
C GLY A 236 -16.16 15.00 -6.78
N GLU A 237 -14.89 14.75 -7.00
CA GLU A 237 -14.40 13.63 -7.80
C GLU A 237 -13.08 13.08 -7.28
N LEU A 238 -12.93 11.77 -7.47
CA LEU A 238 -11.73 11.01 -7.19
C LEU A 238 -11.23 10.40 -8.50
N GLY A 239 -9.95 10.51 -8.77
CA GLY A 239 -9.37 9.95 -9.98
C GLY A 239 -7.86 9.79 -9.93
N PHE A 240 -7.32 9.37 -11.06
CA PHE A 240 -5.89 9.21 -11.26
C PHE A 240 -5.50 9.49 -12.71
N VAL A 241 -4.22 9.72 -12.92
CA VAL A 241 -3.62 9.84 -14.25
C VAL A 241 -2.99 8.50 -14.63
N GLY A 242 -3.32 8.01 -15.82
CA GLY A 242 -2.84 6.72 -16.32
C GLY A 242 -2.32 6.80 -17.74
N ALA A 243 -2.00 5.63 -18.31
CA ALA A 243 -1.69 5.55 -19.74
C ALA A 243 -2.87 6.08 -20.58
N PRO A 244 -2.63 6.72 -21.74
CA PRO A 244 -3.70 7.23 -22.57
C PRO A 244 -4.69 6.11 -22.94
N ARG A 245 -5.99 6.36 -22.78
CA ARG A 245 -7.02 5.43 -23.28
C ARG A 245 -6.77 5.16 -24.77
N LYS A 246 -6.43 3.92 -25.10
CA LYS A 246 -6.29 3.50 -26.50
C LYS A 246 -7.66 3.62 -27.16
N GLU A 247 -7.73 4.25 -28.33
CA GLU A 247 -8.94 4.22 -29.13
C GLU A 247 -9.31 2.76 -29.41
N PRO A 248 -10.60 2.39 -29.32
CA PRO A 248 -11.02 1.06 -29.70
C PRO A 248 -10.58 0.83 -31.15
N LEU A 249 -9.71 -0.17 -31.35
CA LEU A 249 -9.24 -0.50 -32.69
C LEU A 249 -10.46 -0.73 -33.60
N PRO A 250 -10.45 -0.17 -34.83
CA PRO A 250 -11.43 -0.50 -35.85
C PRO A 250 -11.57 -2.02 -35.97
N VAL A 251 -12.79 -2.51 -36.14
CA VAL A 251 -13.12 -3.94 -36.08
C VAL A 251 -12.21 -4.78 -36.99
N TRP A 252 -11.86 -4.26 -38.17
CA TRP A 252 -10.98 -4.92 -39.14
C TRP A 252 -9.53 -5.09 -38.68
N LYS A 253 -9.01 -4.26 -37.75
CA LYS A 253 -7.67 -4.43 -37.15
C LYS A 253 -7.63 -5.49 -36.06
N ARG A 254 -8.77 -5.98 -35.56
CA ARG A 254 -8.85 -6.94 -34.44
C ARG A 254 -8.48 -8.38 -34.83
N PHE A 255 -8.46 -8.70 -36.12
CA PHE A 255 -8.31 -10.08 -36.64
C PHE A 255 -6.97 -10.38 -37.33
N THR A 256 -5.95 -9.53 -37.17
CA THR A 256 -4.65 -9.73 -37.88
C THR A 256 -3.62 -10.45 -37.02
N TRP A 257 -2.97 -11.46 -37.60
CA TRP A 257 -1.89 -12.27 -37.00
C TRP A 257 -0.65 -11.46 -36.60
N LYS A 258 -0.47 -10.26 -37.17
CA LYS A 258 0.56 -9.28 -36.75
C LYS A 258 0.51 -8.94 -35.25
N ARG A 259 -0.67 -9.06 -34.63
CA ARG A 259 -0.89 -8.74 -33.21
C ARG A 259 -0.17 -9.70 -32.25
N LEU A 260 0.01 -10.98 -32.60
CA LEU A 260 0.74 -11.94 -31.75
C LEU A 260 2.25 -11.64 -31.72
N ALA A 261 2.81 -11.15 -32.82
CA ALA A 261 4.20 -10.73 -32.92
C ALA A 261 4.47 -9.35 -32.28
N GLU A 262 3.51 -8.42 -32.36
CA GLU A 262 3.60 -7.10 -31.71
C GLU A 262 3.34 -7.16 -30.20
N LEU A 263 2.54 -8.12 -29.71
CA LEU A 263 2.28 -8.34 -28.28
C LEU A 263 3.43 -9.09 -27.57
N SER A 264 4.29 -9.80 -28.30
CA SER A 264 5.42 -10.56 -27.74
C SER A 264 6.71 -9.73 -27.67
N ASN A 265 6.79 -8.61 -28.39
CA ASN A 265 7.88 -7.65 -28.29
C ASN A 265 7.53 -6.56 -27.27
N TYR A 266 7.56 -6.91 -25.98
CA TYR A 266 7.69 -5.87 -24.97
C TYR A 266 9.07 -5.22 -25.17
N PRO A 267 9.15 -3.91 -25.47
CA PRO A 267 10.44 -3.23 -25.53
C PRO A 267 11.16 -3.47 -24.20
N PRO A 268 12.50 -3.64 -24.22
CA PRO A 268 13.24 -3.75 -22.98
C PRO A 268 12.92 -2.56 -22.10
N GLY A 269 12.74 -2.82 -20.80
CA GLY A 269 12.48 -1.76 -19.83
C GLY A 269 13.56 -0.67 -19.90
N PRO A 270 13.23 0.58 -19.52
CA PRO A 270 14.19 1.67 -19.52
C PRO A 270 15.44 1.30 -18.71
N ALA A 271 16.61 1.74 -19.18
CA ALA A 271 17.89 1.48 -18.52
C ALA A 271 17.94 2.05 -17.09
N ASP A 272 17.28 3.19 -16.86
CA ASP A 272 17.01 3.76 -15.53
C ASP A 272 15.49 3.89 -15.32
N PRO A 273 14.85 2.89 -14.69
CA PRO A 273 13.41 2.91 -14.50
C PRO A 273 12.96 3.85 -13.38
N ILE A 274 13.85 4.27 -12.46
CA ILE A 274 13.48 5.26 -11.44
C ILE A 274 13.35 6.63 -12.10
N THR A 275 14.34 7.04 -12.89
CA THR A 275 14.27 8.32 -13.62
C THR A 275 13.10 8.32 -14.61
N ALA A 276 12.89 7.23 -15.35
CA ALA A 276 11.74 7.12 -16.24
C ALA A 276 10.38 7.22 -15.50
N ALA A 277 10.26 6.64 -14.30
CA ALA A 277 9.05 6.76 -13.49
C ALA A 277 8.84 8.19 -12.96
N LEU A 278 9.91 8.89 -12.59
CA LEU A 278 9.85 10.28 -12.13
C LEU A 278 9.49 11.25 -13.25
N ASP A 279 10.08 11.10 -14.42
CA ASP A 279 9.75 11.92 -15.60
C ASP A 279 8.29 11.75 -15.99
N ARG A 280 7.81 10.50 -16.00
CA ARG A 280 6.39 10.20 -16.18
C ARG A 280 5.51 10.87 -15.11
N ALA A 281 5.90 10.76 -13.84
CA ALA A 281 5.14 11.36 -12.74
C ALA A 281 5.05 12.89 -12.87
N ARG A 282 6.11 13.57 -13.33
CA ARG A 282 6.09 15.01 -13.60
C ARG A 282 5.07 15.37 -14.67
N GLU A 283 5.04 14.62 -15.77
CA GLU A 283 4.04 14.80 -16.82
C GLU A 283 2.62 14.55 -16.29
N GLU A 284 2.44 13.47 -15.51
CA GLU A 284 1.15 13.12 -14.91
C GLU A 284 0.67 14.19 -13.91
N ILE A 285 1.56 14.79 -13.11
CA ILE A 285 1.24 15.93 -12.23
C ILE A 285 0.72 17.11 -13.06
N GLN A 286 1.38 17.47 -14.16
CA GLN A 286 0.94 18.59 -15.01
C GLN A 286 -0.45 18.34 -15.62
N VAL A 287 -0.73 17.09 -15.99
CA VAL A 287 -2.04 16.67 -16.52
C VAL A 287 -3.13 16.73 -15.47
N ALA A 288 -2.85 16.19 -14.27
CA ALA A 288 -3.76 16.29 -13.14
C ALA A 288 -4.03 17.75 -12.80
N ASP A 289 -2.99 18.58 -12.76
CA ASP A 289 -3.11 20.00 -12.44
C ASP A 289 -3.97 20.76 -13.45
N ALA A 290 -3.72 20.57 -14.75
CA ALA A 290 -4.50 21.20 -15.81
C ALA A 290 -5.98 20.79 -15.76
N TYR A 291 -6.24 19.49 -15.53
CA TYR A 291 -7.60 18.97 -15.35
C TYR A 291 -8.28 19.59 -14.13
N LEU A 292 -7.63 19.58 -12.97
CA LEU A 292 -8.17 20.12 -11.72
C LEU A 292 -8.39 21.63 -11.74
N ARG A 293 -7.65 22.38 -12.56
CA ARG A 293 -7.80 23.84 -12.69
C ARG A 293 -8.88 24.26 -13.67
N THR A 294 -9.02 23.54 -14.77
CA THR A 294 -9.79 24.01 -15.92
C THR A 294 -10.89 23.05 -16.37
N GLY A 295 -10.93 21.85 -15.82
CA GLY A 295 -11.76 20.75 -16.31
C GLY A 295 -11.36 20.24 -17.69
N ALA A 296 -10.17 20.61 -18.20
CA ALA A 296 -9.74 20.26 -19.55
C ALA A 296 -9.67 18.73 -19.73
N PRO A 297 -10.41 18.16 -20.70
CA PRO A 297 -10.43 16.72 -20.89
C PRO A 297 -9.08 16.22 -21.41
N ASP A 298 -8.47 15.26 -20.72
CA ASP A 298 -7.29 14.53 -21.19
C ASP A 298 -7.60 13.01 -21.17
N ARG A 299 -7.17 12.29 -22.21
CA ARG A 299 -7.38 10.84 -22.36
C ARG A 299 -6.66 9.99 -21.31
N ARG A 300 -5.77 10.61 -20.53
CA ARG A 300 -5.04 10.01 -19.42
C ARG A 300 -5.77 10.18 -18.08
N ILE A 301 -6.84 10.98 -18.01
CA ILE A 301 -7.63 11.16 -16.79
C ILE A 301 -8.62 9.99 -16.63
N TYR A 302 -8.57 9.36 -15.46
CA TYR A 302 -9.50 8.32 -15.05
C TYR A 302 -10.19 8.75 -13.77
N VAL A 303 -11.46 9.14 -13.88
CA VAL A 303 -12.32 9.39 -12.71
C VAL A 303 -12.93 8.07 -12.28
N THR A 304 -12.64 7.66 -11.04
CA THR A 304 -13.10 6.40 -10.44
C THR A 304 -14.37 6.58 -9.62
N GLN A 305 -14.57 7.76 -9.06
CA GLN A 305 -15.78 8.10 -8.30
C GLN A 305 -16.17 9.56 -8.56
N ARG A 306 -17.47 9.79 -8.69
CA ARG A 306 -18.07 11.13 -8.71
C ARG A 306 -19.17 11.17 -7.67
N TRP A 307 -19.13 12.18 -6.83
CA TRP A 307 -20.25 12.50 -5.95
C TRP A 307 -21.19 13.47 -6.69
N PRO A 308 -22.51 13.38 -6.46
CA PRO A 308 -23.49 14.10 -7.26
C PRO A 308 -23.27 15.62 -7.23
N GLN A 309 -23.39 16.25 -8.40
CA GLN A 309 -23.57 17.69 -8.55
C GLN A 309 -25.08 17.99 -8.43
N ALA A 310 -25.45 19.05 -7.70
CA ALA A 310 -26.86 19.47 -7.61
C ALA A 310 -27.38 20.07 -8.92
#